data_AF-A0A950EWJ5-F1
#
_entry.id   AF-A0A950EWJ5-F1
#
_cell.length_a   1.000
_cell.length_b   1.000
_cell.length_c   1.000
_cell.angle_alpha   90.00
_cell.angle_beta   90.00
_cell.angle_gamma   90.00
#
_symmetry.space_group_name_H-M   'P 1'
#
loop_
_entity.id
_entity.type
_entity.pdbx_description
1 polymer ?
#
loop_
_entity_poly.entity_id
_entity_poly.type
_entity_poly.pdbx_seq_one_letter_code
_entity_poly.pdbx_strand_id
1 'polypeptide(L)'
;MGEGFECRVRLVDGTPDEAVISREEAEKVFGKQAEVPSFVTPVDAESIRLLVESWRIRLAYTHDRHFAVSLSGIRTLPHQIEAVYLRMLPQPRLRFLLADDPGAGKTIM
;
A
#
# COMPACT_ATOMS: atom_id res chain seq x y z
N MET A 1 -54.20 -6.47 23.84
CA MET A 1 -52.81 -5.99 24.01
C MET A 1 -52.31 -5.66 22.62
N GLY A 2 -52.00 -4.39 22.34
CA GLY A 2 -51.70 -3.93 20.98
C GLY A 2 -50.34 -4.43 20.50
N GLU A 3 -50.23 -4.76 19.21
CA GLU A 3 -48.96 -5.08 18.54
C GLU A 3 -48.12 -3.79 18.44
N GLY A 4 -47.15 -3.63 19.34
CA GLY A 4 -46.15 -2.55 19.31
C GLY A 4 -44.73 -3.13 19.31
N PHE A 5 -43.77 -2.37 18.81
CA PHE A 5 -42.36 -2.72 18.83
C PHE A 5 -41.62 -1.93 19.91
N GLU A 6 -40.71 -2.59 20.62
CA GLU A 6 -39.75 -1.90 21.48
C GLU A 6 -38.57 -1.45 20.61
N CYS A 7 -38.35 -0.14 20.53
CA CYS A 7 -37.27 0.47 19.77
C CYS A 7 -36.20 0.98 20.74
N ARG A 8 -34.97 0.50 20.56
CA ARG A 8 -33.81 0.96 21.32
C ARG A 8 -32.82 1.62 20.38
N VAL A 9 -32.50 2.88 20.65
CA VAL A 9 -31.51 3.67 19.90
C VAL A 9 -30.38 4.10 20.81
N ARG A 10 -29.24 4.45 20.22
CA ARG A 10 -28.12 5.06 20.95
C ARG A 10 -28.02 6.53 20.52
N LEU A 11 -28.11 7.44 21.48
CA LEU A 11 -27.99 8.87 21.26
C LEU A 11 -26.56 9.26 20.90
N VAL A 12 -26.36 10.50 20.45
CA VAL A 12 -25.05 11.02 20.00
C VAL A 12 -24.02 11.00 21.14
N ASP A 13 -24.46 11.10 22.39
CA ASP A 13 -23.63 11.00 23.59
C ASP A 13 -23.32 9.54 24.02
N GLY A 14 -23.82 8.56 23.28
CA GLY A 14 -23.60 7.13 23.53
C GLY A 14 -24.58 6.48 24.51
N THR A 15 -25.50 7.25 25.11
CA THR A 15 -26.52 6.72 26.02
C THR A 15 -27.62 5.99 25.25
N PRO A 16 -28.15 4.87 25.77
CA PRO A 16 -29.29 4.19 25.16
C PRO A 16 -30.59 4.91 25.53
N ASP A 17 -31.49 5.02 24.55
CA ASP A 17 -32.87 5.51 24.74
C ASP A 17 -33.86 4.47 24.19
N GLU A 18 -35.00 4.32 24.87
CA GLU A 18 -35.96 3.24 24.68
C GLU A 18 -37.38 3.81 24.54
N ALA A 19 -38.07 3.42 23.46
CA ALA A 19 -39.43 3.85 23.19
C ALA A 19 -40.26 2.71 22.60
N VAL A 20 -41.51 2.58 23.04
CA VAL A 20 -42.49 1.70 22.40
C VAL A 20 -43.10 2.43 21.22
N ILE A 21 -42.93 1.88 20.02
CA ILE A 21 -43.45 2.44 18.77
C ILE A 21 -44.55 1.54 18.21
N SER A 22 -45.53 2.16 17.55
CA SER A 22 -46.56 1.45 16.79
C SER A 22 -45.98 0.82 15.52
N ARG A 23 -46.72 -0.12 14.92
CA ARG A 23 -46.37 -0.71 13.62
C ARG A 23 -46.22 0.34 12.51
N GLU A 24 -47.11 1.34 12.47
CA GLU A 24 -47.04 2.44 11.48
C GLU A 24 -45.80 3.32 11.66
N GLU A 25 -45.39 3.58 12.90
CA GLU A 25 -44.16 4.33 13.20
C GLU A 25 -42.92 3.51 12.82
N ALA A 26 -42.93 2.21 13.07
CA ALA A 26 -41.86 1.31 12.66
C ALA A 26 -41.70 1.29 11.12
N GLU A 27 -42.80 1.24 10.36
CA GLU A 27 -42.77 1.30 8.90
C GLU A 27 -42.22 2.64 8.38
N LYS A 28 -42.49 3.76 9.05
CA LYS A 28 -41.92 5.06 8.67
C LYS A 28 -40.42 5.16 8.94
N VAL A 29 -39.95 4.58 10.04
CA VAL A 29 -38.54 4.64 10.49
C VAL A 29 -37.67 3.63 9.75
N PHE A 30 -38.15 2.39 9.61
CA PHE A 30 -37.37 1.27 9.06
C PHE A 30 -37.78 0.88 7.63
N GLY A 31 -38.98 1.24 7.18
CA GLY A 31 -39.49 0.88 5.85
C GLY A 31 -38.87 1.69 4.70
N LYS A 32 -38.09 2.72 5.00
CA LYS A 32 -37.22 3.38 4.03
C LYS A 32 -35.80 2.85 4.19
N GLN A 33 -35.53 1.67 3.64
CA GLN A 33 -34.16 1.37 3.23
C GLN A 33 -33.79 2.48 2.26
N ALA A 34 -32.83 3.34 2.63
CA ALA A 34 -32.12 4.09 1.62
C ALA A 34 -31.64 3.05 0.62
N GLU A 35 -32.01 3.20 -0.65
CA GLU A 35 -31.31 2.51 -1.74
C GLU A 35 -29.86 3.02 -1.68
N VAL A 36 -29.06 2.44 -0.80
CA VAL A 36 -27.62 2.46 -0.93
C VAL A 36 -27.41 1.78 -2.27
N PRO A 37 -26.86 2.45 -3.30
CA PRO A 37 -26.66 1.80 -4.58
C PRO A 37 -25.70 0.62 -4.35
N SER A 38 -26.25 -0.59 -4.25
CA SER A 38 -25.52 -1.78 -3.81
C SER A 38 -24.90 -2.54 -4.98
N PHE A 39 -24.68 -1.88 -6.10
CA PHE A 39 -24.02 -2.47 -7.26
C PHE A 39 -22.67 -1.79 -7.45
N VAL A 40 -21.73 -2.10 -6.55
CA VAL A 40 -20.32 -1.93 -6.87
C VAL A 40 -19.94 -3.12 -7.72
N THR A 41 -19.69 -2.91 -9.00
CA THR A 41 -19.09 -3.94 -9.86
C THR A 41 -17.65 -4.15 -9.38
N PRO A 42 -17.30 -5.34 -8.85
CA PRO A 42 -15.93 -5.60 -8.43
C PRO A 42 -15.02 -5.61 -9.67
N VAL A 43 -13.83 -5.02 -9.53
CA VAL A 43 -12.79 -5.13 -10.54
C VAL A 43 -12.24 -6.56 -10.54
N ASP A 44 -11.83 -7.03 -11.71
CA ASP A 44 -11.13 -8.31 -11.85
C ASP A 44 -9.92 -8.40 -10.88
N ALA A 45 -9.83 -9.50 -10.14
CA ALA A 45 -8.83 -9.68 -9.10
C ALA A 45 -7.41 -9.73 -9.67
N GLU A 46 -7.25 -10.30 -10.87
CA GLU A 46 -5.95 -10.39 -11.54
C GLU A 46 -5.46 -9.01 -11.97
N SER A 47 -6.36 -8.15 -12.45
CA SER A 47 -6.06 -6.76 -12.79
C SER A 47 -5.58 -5.96 -11.58
N ILE A 48 -6.21 -6.14 -10.41
CA ILE A 48 -5.73 -5.53 -9.15
C ILE A 48 -4.36 -6.08 -8.76
N ARG A 49 -4.17 -7.41 -8.83
CA ARG A 49 -2.88 -8.04 -8.50
C ARG A 49 -1.75 -7.49 -9.37
N LEU A 50 -1.96 -7.40 -10.67
CA LEU A 50 -0.98 -6.87 -11.62
C LEU A 50 -0.69 -5.39 -11.37
N LEU A 51 -1.71 -4.59 -11.03
CA LEU A 51 -1.50 -3.20 -10.63
C LEU A 51 -0.55 -3.13 -9.42
N VAL A 52 -0.85 -3.88 -8.34
CA VAL A 52 -0.02 -3.90 -7.13
C VAL A 52 1.40 -4.37 -7.44
N GLU A 53 1.56 -5.45 -8.21
CA GLU A 53 2.89 -5.97 -8.57
C GLU A 53 3.69 -5.01 -9.45
N SER A 54 3.03 -4.30 -10.37
CA SER A 54 3.69 -3.29 -11.20
C SER A 54 4.26 -2.15 -10.35
N TRP A 55 3.51 -1.71 -9.35
CA TRP A 55 3.96 -0.69 -8.41
C TRP A 55 5.08 -1.20 -7.50
N ARG A 56 4.98 -2.43 -7.01
CA ARG A 56 6.02 -3.08 -6.21
C ARG A 56 7.35 -3.12 -6.96
N ILE A 57 7.34 -3.55 -8.22
CA ILE A 57 8.56 -3.60 -9.06
C ILE A 57 9.07 -2.20 -9.35
N ARG A 58 8.18 -1.28 -9.78
CA ARG A 58 8.53 0.10 -10.12
C ARG A 58 9.17 0.84 -8.93
N LEU A 59 8.71 0.57 -7.71
CA LEU A 59 9.19 1.24 -6.50
C LEU A 59 10.26 0.44 -5.75
N ALA A 60 10.66 -0.75 -6.21
CA ALA A 60 11.61 -1.60 -5.49
C ALA A 60 12.94 -0.88 -5.17
N TYR A 61 13.42 0.00 -6.06
CA TYR A 61 14.63 0.80 -5.84
C TYR A 61 14.59 1.71 -4.61
N THR A 62 13.39 2.08 -4.14
CA THR A 62 13.23 2.95 -2.96
C THR A 62 13.57 2.23 -1.65
N HIS A 63 13.56 0.89 -1.66
CA HIS A 63 13.78 0.06 -0.47
C HIS A 63 15.11 -0.69 -0.51
N ASP A 64 15.81 -0.71 -1.64
CA ASP A 64 17.14 -1.31 -1.78
C ASP A 64 18.16 -0.27 -2.26
N ARG A 65 19.07 0.12 -1.38
CA ARG A 65 20.15 1.07 -1.72
C ARG A 65 21.09 0.52 -2.81
N HIS A 66 21.17 -0.80 -2.97
CA HIS A 66 22.02 -1.47 -3.96
C HIS A 66 21.20 -2.14 -5.06
N PHE A 67 20.00 -1.63 -5.36
CA PHE A 67 19.05 -2.24 -6.29
C PHE A 67 19.64 -2.65 -7.64
N ALA A 68 20.52 -1.82 -8.22
CA ALA A 68 21.17 -2.14 -9.48
C ALA A 68 22.08 -3.39 -9.39
N VAL A 69 22.76 -3.58 -8.26
CA VAL A 69 23.58 -4.79 -8.02
C VAL A 69 22.68 -6.01 -7.90
N SER A 70 21.64 -5.92 -7.08
CA SER A 70 20.68 -7.02 -6.82
C SER A 70 20.03 -7.56 -8.10
N LEU A 71 19.83 -6.71 -9.12
CA LEU A 71 19.25 -7.11 -10.41
C LEU A 71 20.28 -7.49 -11.49
N SER A 72 21.54 -7.09 -11.35
CA SER A 72 22.55 -7.28 -12.40
C SER A 72 23.06 -8.73 -12.54
N GLY A 73 22.80 -9.59 -11.56
CA GLY A 73 23.39 -10.93 -11.48
C GLY A 73 24.91 -10.93 -11.24
N ILE A 74 25.51 -9.77 -10.98
CA ILE A 74 26.94 -9.63 -10.69
C ILE A 74 27.19 -10.00 -9.24
N ARG A 75 28.19 -10.86 -9.00
CA ARG A 75 28.71 -11.09 -7.65
C ARG A 75 29.74 -10.02 -7.31
N THR A 76 29.29 -8.95 -6.68
CA THR A 76 30.17 -7.83 -6.30
C THR A 76 31.01 -8.17 -5.08
N LEU A 77 32.27 -7.75 -5.12
CA LEU A 77 33.21 -7.83 -4.01
C LEU A 77 33.06 -6.61 -3.09
N PRO A 78 33.43 -6.72 -1.81
CA PRO A 78 33.29 -5.61 -0.85
C PRO A 78 33.94 -4.30 -1.32
N HIS A 79 35.14 -4.36 -1.92
CA HIS A 79 35.83 -3.17 -2.40
C HIS A 79 35.13 -2.53 -3.60
N GLN A 80 34.44 -3.31 -4.44
CA GLN A 80 33.65 -2.79 -5.56
C GLN A 80 32.44 -2.02 -5.07
N ILE A 81 31.74 -2.54 -4.03
CA ILE A 81 30.61 -1.84 -3.41
C ILE A 81 31.08 -0.54 -2.75
N GLU A 82 32.19 -0.58 -2.01
CA GLU A 82 32.74 0.62 -1.38
C GLU A 82 33.11 1.68 -2.43
N ALA A 83 33.86 1.30 -3.46
CA ALA A 83 34.28 2.20 -4.52
C ALA A 83 33.08 2.90 -5.17
N VAL A 84 32.05 2.16 -5.57
CA VAL A 84 30.90 2.73 -6.29
C VAL A 84 29.92 3.42 -5.36
N TYR A 85 29.37 2.71 -4.37
CA TYR A 85 28.23 3.21 -3.59
C TYR A 85 28.61 4.14 -2.44
N LEU A 86 29.81 3.97 -1.87
CA LEU A 86 30.25 4.80 -0.74
C LEU A 86 31.15 5.94 -1.17
N ARG A 87 31.90 5.79 -2.27
CA ARG A 87 32.85 6.82 -2.73
C ARG A 87 32.37 7.55 -3.97
N MET A 88 31.97 6.85 -5.03
CA MET A 88 31.61 7.46 -6.32
C MET A 88 30.25 8.15 -6.34
N LEU A 89 29.17 7.39 -6.16
CA LEU A 89 27.80 7.87 -6.31
C LEU A 89 27.42 9.04 -5.40
N PRO A 90 27.96 9.18 -4.16
CA PRO A 90 27.66 10.35 -3.33
C PRO A 90 28.21 11.68 -3.86
N GLN A 91 29.14 11.66 -4.82
CA GLN A 91 29.72 12.90 -5.33
C GLN A 91 28.77 13.62 -6.30
N PRO A 92 28.57 14.94 -6.14
CA PRO A 92 27.70 15.71 -7.02
C PRO A 92 28.22 15.79 -8.47
N ARG A 93 29.52 15.53 -8.69
CA ARG A 93 30.13 15.41 -10.01
C ARG A 93 31.01 14.16 -10.02
N LEU A 94 30.60 13.15 -10.78
CA LEU A 94 31.34 11.90 -10.93
C LEU A 94 32.63 12.11 -11.74
N ARG A 95 33.74 12.39 -11.05
CA ARG A 95 35.09 12.45 -11.64
C ARG A 95 36.08 11.67 -10.77
N PHE A 96 36.42 10.47 -11.23
CA PHE A 96 37.26 9.52 -10.49
C PHE A 96 38.28 8.85 -11.41
N LEU A 97 39.38 8.43 -10.81
CA LEU A 97 40.34 7.50 -11.39
C LEU A 97 40.23 6.17 -10.64
N LEU A 98 39.85 5.11 -11.34
CA LEU A 98 39.93 3.74 -10.85
C LEU A 98 41.34 3.19 -11.11
N ALA A 99 42.19 3.21 -10.08
CA ALA A 99 43.60 2.84 -10.16
C ALA A 99 43.90 1.48 -9.50
N ASP A 100 42.92 0.57 -9.40
CA ASP A 100 43.14 -0.78 -8.87
C ASP A 100 44.07 -1.61 -9.78
N ASP A 101 44.46 -2.81 -9.33
CA ASP A 101 45.27 -3.74 -10.11
C ASP A 101 44.55 -4.31 -11.34
N PRO A 102 45.27 -4.80 -12.37
CA PRO A 102 44.67 -5.54 -13.47
C PRO A 102 43.85 -6.74 -12.97
N GLY A 103 42.63 -6.91 -13.48
CA GLY A 103 41.73 -8.00 -13.05
C GLY A 103 40.90 -7.71 -11.79
N ALA A 104 41.11 -6.58 -11.10
CA ALA A 104 40.34 -6.20 -9.90
C ALA A 104 38.85 -5.83 -10.16
N GLY A 105 38.41 -5.93 -11.41
CA GLY A 105 37.02 -5.67 -11.81
C GLY A 105 36.69 -4.20 -12.05
N LYS A 106 37.67 -3.36 -12.44
CA LYS A 106 37.45 -1.94 -12.79
C LYS A 106 36.39 -1.70 -13.88
N THR A 107 36.16 -2.67 -14.77
CA THR A 107 35.12 -2.60 -15.81
C THR A 107 33.72 -2.97 -15.29
N ILE A 108 33.68 -3.75 -14.21
CA ILE A 108 32.43 -4.16 -13.55
C ILE A 108 31.93 -3.06 -12.59
N MET A 109 32.87 -2.28 -12.04
CA MET A 109 32.59 -1.06 -11.26
C MET A 109 32.09 0.07 -12.15
#